data_AF-A0A7X0L1F7-F1
#
_entry.id   AF-A0A7X0L1F7-F1
#
_cell.length_a   1.000
_cell.length_b   1.000
_cell.length_c   1.000
_cell.angle_alpha   90.00
_cell.angle_beta   90.00
_cell.angle_gamma   90.00
#
_symmetry.space_group_name_H-M   'P 1'
#
loop_
_entity.id
_entity.type
_entity.pdbx_description
1 polymer ?
#
loop_
_entity_poly.entity_id
_entity_poly.type
_entity_poly.pdbx_seq_one_letter_code
_entity_poly.pdbx_strand_id
1 'polypeptide(L)'
;MKDALTIHRTLLGWETPHEIVRLPLVMTRADELPRALGLPPERCLVTRVYSCEGAHLGRPFLAGAIVPAGRLPSTEAVRLGTGARAVRPAHADVVNAVTEYAAGLVCPLLLPESMPLLIDRGLVDGLHAHGVVYTATGEASTALGIKASTLYSLCRPKPVDLLAPLSAASAPGRDHVTT
;
A
#
# COMPACT_ATOMS: atom_id res chain seq x y z
N MET A 1 16.55 4.24 -10.49
CA MET A 1 15.48 4.06 -9.49
C MET A 1 14.54 5.23 -9.61
N LYS A 2 13.23 5.00 -9.51
CA LYS A 2 12.20 6.03 -9.48
C LYS A 2 12.32 6.87 -8.22
N ASP A 3 12.10 8.16 -8.38
CA ASP A 3 12.29 9.19 -7.36
C ASP A 3 11.15 10.22 -7.38
N ALA A 4 11.28 11.26 -6.55
CA ALA A 4 10.28 12.31 -6.45
C ALA A 4 10.08 13.09 -7.75
N LEU A 5 11.16 13.31 -8.52
CA LEU A 5 11.08 14.01 -9.80
C LEU A 5 10.29 13.20 -10.83
N THR A 6 10.50 11.89 -10.88
CA THR A 6 9.77 10.97 -11.76
C THR A 6 8.27 10.99 -11.45
N ILE A 7 7.91 10.94 -10.16
CA ILE A 7 6.51 11.03 -9.72
C ILE A 7 5.92 12.38 -10.08
N HIS A 8 6.63 13.47 -9.76
CA HIS A 8 6.16 14.84 -10.00
C HIS A 8 5.86 15.09 -11.47
N ARG A 9 6.78 14.73 -12.37
CA ARG A 9 6.61 14.90 -13.82
C ARG A 9 5.42 14.10 -14.35
N THR A 10 5.23 12.89 -13.82
CA THR A 10 4.11 12.03 -14.24
C THR A 10 2.78 12.59 -13.76
N LEU A 11 2.69 13.02 -12.51
CA LEU A 11 1.47 13.64 -11.96
C LEU A 11 1.14 14.98 -12.62
N LEU A 12 2.14 15.78 -12.99
CA LEU A 12 1.96 16.97 -13.81
C LEU A 12 1.38 16.63 -15.19
N GLY A 13 1.89 15.58 -15.84
CA GLY A 13 1.37 15.11 -17.12
C GLY A 13 -0.08 14.61 -17.06
N TRP A 14 -0.56 14.22 -15.88
CA TRP A 14 -1.96 13.86 -15.61
C TRP A 14 -2.77 15.00 -15.01
N GLU A 15 -2.23 16.22 -14.96
CA GLU A 15 -2.86 17.40 -14.36
C GLU A 15 -3.39 17.14 -12.95
N THR A 16 -2.71 16.28 -12.20
CA THR A 16 -3.15 15.82 -10.90
C THR A 16 -2.67 16.79 -9.81
N PRO A 17 -3.56 17.37 -8.99
CA PRO A 17 -3.15 18.19 -7.86
C PRO A 17 -2.37 17.37 -6.82
N HIS A 18 -1.14 17.79 -6.55
CA HIS A 18 -0.25 17.13 -5.58
C HIS A 18 0.79 18.12 -5.06
N GLU A 19 1.42 17.75 -3.95
CA GLU A 19 2.58 18.45 -3.40
C GLU A 19 3.74 17.46 -3.22
N ILE A 20 4.96 17.90 -3.54
CA ILE A 20 6.19 17.21 -3.13
C ILE A 20 6.77 17.97 -1.94
N VAL A 21 6.69 17.36 -0.77
CA VAL A 21 7.15 17.95 0.49
C VAL A 21 8.59 17.52 0.73
N ARG A 22 9.49 18.49 0.95
CA ARG A 22 10.84 18.21 1.45
C ARG A 22 10.79 17.94 2.94
N LEU A 23 11.38 16.83 3.35
CA LEU A 23 11.37 16.39 4.73
C LEU A 23 12.52 17.03 5.51
N PRO A 24 12.32 17.36 6.80
CA PRO A 24 13.38 17.88 7.66
C PRO A 24 14.37 16.79 8.10
N LEU A 25 14.03 15.51 7.88
CA LEU A 25 14.80 14.33 8.27
C LEU A 25 14.87 13.37 7.09
N VAL A 26 16.00 12.68 6.96
CA VAL A 26 16.20 11.60 5.98
C VAL A 26 15.55 10.33 6.53
N MET A 27 14.81 9.64 5.66
CA MET A 27 14.08 8.42 6.00
C MET A 27 14.70 7.18 5.36
N THR A 28 14.74 6.07 6.10
CA THR A 28 15.10 4.76 5.56
C THR A 28 13.86 3.91 5.24
N ARG A 29 12.75 4.21 5.92
CA ARG A 29 11.47 3.49 5.80
C ARG A 29 10.32 4.47 5.81
N ALA A 30 9.30 4.22 5.00
CA ALA A 30 8.08 5.02 4.92
C ALA A 30 7.32 5.12 6.26
N ASP A 31 7.56 4.19 7.19
CA ASP A 31 7.03 4.24 8.56
C ASP A 31 7.48 5.48 9.36
N GLU A 32 8.57 6.13 8.94
CA GLU A 32 9.10 7.32 9.61
C GLU A 32 8.36 8.61 9.19
N LEU A 33 7.44 8.53 8.22
CA LEU A 33 6.69 9.68 7.68
C LEU A 33 5.93 10.47 8.76
N PRO A 34 5.20 9.83 9.70
CA PRO A 34 4.46 10.56 10.73
C PRO A 34 5.38 11.44 11.57
N ARG A 35 6.55 10.91 11.94
CA ARG A 35 7.57 11.64 12.70
C ARG A 35 8.19 12.76 11.87
N ALA A 36 8.54 12.49 10.61
CA ALA A 36 9.18 13.48 9.74
C ALA A 36 8.26 14.66 9.39
N LEU A 37 6.95 14.42 9.29
CA LEU A 37 5.94 15.44 8.95
C LEU A 37 5.22 16.04 10.17
N GLY A 38 5.37 15.45 11.36
CA GLY A 38 4.61 15.84 12.54
C GLY A 38 3.10 15.57 12.40
N LEU A 39 2.74 14.49 11.70
CA LEU A 39 1.35 14.13 11.38
C LEU A 39 0.91 12.84 12.07
N PRO A 40 -0.41 12.64 12.27
CA PRO A 40 -0.95 11.36 12.71
C PRO A 40 -0.61 10.23 11.71
N PRO A 41 -0.29 9.00 12.18
CA PRO A 41 0.02 7.86 11.31
C PRO A 41 -1.05 7.53 10.27
N GLU A 42 -2.32 7.82 10.56
CA GLU A 42 -3.47 7.58 9.69
C GLU A 42 -3.45 8.45 8.43
N ARG A 43 -2.71 9.58 8.45
CA ARG A 43 -2.47 10.44 7.28
C ARG A 43 -1.24 10.03 6.48
N CYS A 44 -0.45 9.06 6.95
CA CYS A 44 0.77 8.61 6.29
C CYS A 44 0.58 7.17 5.81
N LEU A 45 0.54 6.97 4.51
CA LEU A 45 0.35 5.66 3.90
C LEU A 45 1.70 5.04 3.53
N VAL A 46 1.82 3.73 3.75
CA VAL A 46 3.00 2.95 3.41
C VAL A 46 2.60 1.80 2.49
N THR A 47 3.43 1.54 1.47
CA THR A 47 3.25 0.39 0.57
C THR A 47 4.16 -0.74 1.02
N ARG A 48 3.58 -1.79 1.58
CA ARG A 48 4.28 -3.03 1.93
C ARG A 48 4.32 -3.94 0.72
N VAL A 49 5.47 -4.48 0.37
CA VAL A 49 5.61 -5.36 -0.80
C VAL A 49 5.80 -6.81 -0.36
N TYR A 50 5.04 -7.71 -0.98
CA TYR A 50 5.03 -9.14 -0.71
C TYR A 50 5.36 -9.94 -1.95
N SER A 51 6.15 -11.00 -1.79
CA SER A 51 6.32 -12.03 -2.79
C SER A 51 5.21 -13.05 -2.65
N CYS A 52 4.50 -13.29 -3.75
CA CYS A 52 3.34 -14.16 -3.83
C CYS A 52 3.63 -15.31 -4.80
N GLU A 53 3.17 -16.51 -4.43
CA GLU A 53 3.32 -17.72 -5.25
C GLU A 53 1.94 -18.26 -5.66
N GLY A 54 1.82 -18.71 -6.91
CA GLY A 54 0.72 -19.58 -7.32
C GLY A 54 -0.61 -18.93 -7.66
N ALA A 55 -0.64 -17.76 -8.32
CA ALA A 55 -1.84 -17.32 -9.06
C ALA A 55 -2.03 -18.13 -10.37
N HIS A 56 -3.15 -17.96 -11.09
CA HIS A 56 -3.68 -18.72 -12.25
C HIS A 56 -2.71 -19.29 -13.32
N LEU A 57 -1.41 -18.98 -13.29
CA LEU A 57 -0.35 -19.46 -14.21
C LEU A 57 0.92 -19.99 -13.50
N GLY A 58 0.91 -20.13 -12.17
CA GLY A 58 1.99 -20.77 -11.39
C GLY A 58 3.29 -19.97 -11.22
N ARG A 59 3.37 -18.73 -11.72
CA ARG A 59 4.59 -17.90 -11.62
C ARG A 59 4.59 -17.03 -10.35
N PRO A 60 5.74 -16.83 -9.69
CA PRO A 60 5.87 -15.84 -8.63
C PRO A 60 5.61 -14.42 -9.14
N PHE A 61 4.97 -13.61 -8.31
CA PHE A 61 4.70 -12.19 -8.59
C PHE A 61 4.82 -11.37 -7.31
N LEU A 62 4.95 -10.06 -7.44
CA LEU A 62 4.88 -9.15 -6.31
C LEU A 62 3.47 -8.61 -6.13
N ALA A 63 3.07 -8.34 -4.89
CA ALA A 63 1.87 -7.60 -4.57
C ALA A 63 2.19 -6.47 -3.58
N GLY A 64 1.55 -5.32 -3.76
CA GLY A 64 1.62 -4.22 -2.81
C GLY A 64 0.42 -4.24 -1.86
N ALA A 65 0.61 -3.78 -0.63
CA ALA A 65 -0.43 -3.60 0.36
C ALA A 65 -0.29 -2.21 1.00
N ILE A 66 -1.28 -1.36 0.78
CA ILE A 66 -1.34 0.00 1.31
C ILE A 66 -2.03 -0.03 2.69
N VAL A 67 -1.31 0.44 3.70
CA VAL A 67 -1.80 0.57 5.08
C VAL A 67 -1.30 1.89 5.70
N PRO A 68 -1.88 2.36 6.82
CA PRO A 68 -1.27 3.43 7.60
C PRO A 68 0.15 3.07 8.08
N ALA A 69 0.98 4.10 8.26
CA ALA A 69 2.33 3.95 8.79
C ALA A 69 2.34 3.26 10.16
N GLY A 70 3.35 2.41 10.39
CA GLY A 70 3.46 1.61 11.61
C GLY A 70 2.55 0.39 11.66
N ARG A 71 1.63 0.21 10.70
CA ARG A 71 0.80 -0.99 10.61
C ARG A 71 1.44 -2.06 9.74
N LEU A 72 1.11 -3.31 10.04
CA LEU A 72 1.51 -4.49 9.27
C LEU A 72 0.25 -5.20 8.77
N PRO A 73 0.11 -5.39 7.44
CA PRO A 73 -0.95 -6.22 6.88
C PRO A 73 -0.84 -7.67 7.37
N SER A 74 -2.00 -8.30 7.60
CA SER A 74 -2.09 -9.75 7.77
C SER A 74 -1.63 -10.45 6.48
N THR A 75 -0.62 -11.32 6.59
CA THR A 75 -0.14 -12.13 5.46
C THR A 75 -1.25 -13.00 4.88
N GLU A 76 -2.17 -13.49 5.72
CA GLU A 76 -3.33 -14.25 5.28
C GLU A 76 -4.32 -13.38 4.50
N ALA A 77 -4.58 -12.15 4.96
CA ALA A 77 -5.43 -11.22 4.22
C ALA A 77 -4.83 -10.86 2.85
N VAL A 78 -3.50 -10.66 2.78
CA VAL A 78 -2.80 -10.45 1.50
C VAL A 78 -2.90 -11.67 0.60
N ARG A 79 -2.73 -12.88 1.16
CA ARG A 79 -2.87 -14.16 0.43
C ARG A 79 -4.26 -14.31 -0.18
N LEU A 80 -5.31 -14.11 0.62
CA LEU A 80 -6.70 -14.16 0.15
C LEU A 80 -6.99 -13.04 -0.85
N GLY A 81 -6.52 -11.82 -0.60
CA GLY A 81 -6.72 -10.66 -1.47
C GLY A 81 -6.10 -10.81 -2.85
N THR A 82 -4.94 -11.47 -2.93
CA THR A 82 -4.20 -11.75 -4.18
C THR A 82 -4.61 -13.07 -4.84
N GLY A 83 -5.30 -13.96 -4.13
CA GLY A 83 -5.57 -15.32 -4.62
C GLY A 83 -4.32 -16.21 -4.69
N ALA A 84 -3.25 -15.84 -4.00
CA ALA A 84 -2.00 -16.60 -3.97
C ALA A 84 -2.14 -17.86 -3.10
N ARG A 85 -1.30 -18.87 -3.41
CA ARG A 85 -1.16 -20.06 -2.55
C ARG A 85 -0.28 -19.79 -1.34
N ALA A 86 0.77 -18.98 -1.52
CA ALA A 86 1.66 -18.57 -0.46
C ALA A 86 2.06 -17.11 -0.62
N VAL A 87 2.29 -16.43 0.51
CA VAL A 87 2.69 -15.02 0.58
C VAL A 87 3.74 -14.83 1.66
N ARG A 88 4.79 -14.08 1.35
CA ARG A 88 5.82 -13.65 2.31
C ARG A 88 6.28 -12.23 2.02
N PRO A 89 6.81 -11.48 3.00
CA PRO A 89 7.44 -10.18 2.72
C PRO A 89 8.49 -10.32 1.62
N ALA A 90 8.49 -9.39 0.66
CA ALA A 90 9.43 -9.42 -0.44
C ALA A 90 10.83 -9.00 0.03
N HIS A 91 11.87 -9.61 -0.54
CA HIS A 91 13.25 -9.23 -0.28
C HIS A 91 13.59 -7.92 -1.00
N ALA A 92 14.44 -7.09 -0.40
CA ALA A 92 14.67 -5.72 -0.85
C ALA A 92 15.25 -5.63 -2.26
N ASP A 93 16.14 -6.56 -2.64
CA ASP A 93 16.71 -6.65 -3.99
C ASP A 93 15.63 -6.87 -5.06
N VAL A 94 14.68 -7.76 -4.82
CA VAL A 94 13.56 -8.05 -5.73
C VAL A 94 12.63 -6.85 -5.83
N VAL A 95 12.31 -6.21 -4.70
CA VAL A 95 11.48 -4.98 -4.70
C VAL A 95 12.17 -3.89 -5.51
N ASN A 96 13.45 -3.65 -5.28
CA ASN A 96 14.23 -2.64 -6.00
C ASN A 96 14.27 -2.93 -7.50
N ALA A 97 14.51 -4.18 -7.88
CA ALA A 97 14.61 -4.57 -9.29
C ALA A 97 13.25 -4.47 -10.03
N VAL A 98 12.15 -4.84 -9.38
CA VAL A 98 10.83 -4.91 -10.04
C VAL A 98 10.10 -3.57 -10.01
N THR A 99 10.13 -2.86 -8.89
CA THR A 99 9.38 -1.61 -8.73
C THR A 99 10.19 -0.39 -9.18
N GLU A 100 11.51 -0.55 -9.24
CA GLU A 100 12.50 0.51 -9.41
C GLU A 100 12.52 1.52 -8.24
N TYR A 101 11.81 1.26 -7.15
CA TYR A 101 11.86 2.05 -5.92
C TYR A 101 12.80 1.43 -4.88
N ALA A 102 13.34 2.25 -3.97
CA ALA A 102 13.96 1.71 -2.77
C ALA A 102 12.91 0.95 -1.93
N ALA A 103 13.21 -0.29 -1.52
CA ALA A 103 12.24 -1.20 -0.89
C ALA A 103 11.57 -0.66 0.38
N GLY A 104 12.24 0.23 1.13
CA GLY A 104 11.67 0.89 2.31
C GLY A 104 10.77 2.08 1.98
N LEU A 105 10.79 2.59 0.75
CA LEU A 105 10.25 3.89 0.33
C LEU A 105 9.39 3.77 -0.94
N VAL A 106 8.77 2.60 -1.13
CA VAL A 106 7.94 2.30 -2.30
C VAL A 106 6.73 3.24 -2.36
N CYS A 107 6.63 4.00 -3.46
CA CYS A 107 5.44 4.77 -3.76
C CYS A 107 4.33 3.84 -4.30
N PRO A 108 3.05 4.00 -3.91
CA PRO A 108 1.95 3.23 -4.47
C PRO A 108 1.62 3.59 -5.94
N LEU A 109 2.25 4.62 -6.51
CA LEU A 109 2.11 5.02 -7.90
C LEU A 109 3.24 4.45 -8.76
N LEU A 110 3.00 4.35 -10.08
CA LEU A 110 4.00 3.92 -11.07
C LEU A 110 4.61 2.53 -10.79
N LEU A 111 3.86 1.68 -10.08
CA LEU A 111 4.17 0.27 -9.93
C LEU A 111 3.87 -0.48 -11.24
N PRO A 112 4.54 -1.61 -11.51
CA PRO A 112 4.24 -2.42 -12.68
C PRO A 112 2.76 -2.84 -12.72
N GLU A 113 2.13 -2.83 -13.90
CA GLU A 113 0.72 -3.23 -14.05
C GLU A 113 0.45 -4.68 -13.63
N SER A 114 1.47 -5.53 -13.71
CA SER A 114 1.42 -6.92 -13.27
C SER A 114 1.46 -7.11 -11.75
N MET A 115 1.73 -6.04 -10.99
CA MET A 115 1.83 -6.05 -9.53
C MET A 115 0.49 -5.59 -8.93
N PRO A 116 -0.39 -6.51 -8.49
CA PRO A 116 -1.64 -6.12 -7.85
C PRO A 116 -1.39 -5.31 -6.57
N LEU A 117 -2.24 -4.32 -6.35
CA LEU A 117 -2.20 -3.45 -5.20
C LEU A 117 -3.46 -3.67 -4.36
N LEU A 118 -3.27 -3.96 -3.08
CA LEU A 118 -4.34 -4.05 -2.10
C LEU A 118 -4.32 -2.78 -1.24
N ILE A 119 -5.48 -2.40 -0.71
CA ILE A 119 -5.60 -1.33 0.28
C ILE A 119 -6.44 -1.80 1.45
N ASP A 120 -6.06 -1.40 2.66
CA ASP A 120 -6.89 -1.67 3.84
C ASP A 120 -8.26 -0.98 3.69
N ARG A 121 -9.34 -1.74 3.86
CA ARG A 121 -10.70 -1.23 3.69
C ARG A 121 -11.00 -0.05 4.62
N GLY A 122 -10.42 -0.04 5.83
CA GLY A 122 -10.56 1.07 6.77
C GLY A 122 -10.03 2.41 6.26
N LEU A 123 -9.09 2.41 5.30
CA LEU A 123 -8.62 3.64 4.64
C LEU A 123 -9.62 4.19 3.61
N VAL A 124 -10.35 3.29 2.95
CA VAL A 124 -11.33 3.65 1.90
C VAL A 124 -12.63 4.13 2.52
N ASP A 125 -13.07 3.48 3.60
CA ASP A 125 -14.35 3.77 4.26
C ASP A 125 -14.18 4.75 5.44
N GLY A 126 -12.94 5.10 5.79
CA GLY A 126 -12.61 5.87 6.99
C GLY A 126 -12.70 7.39 6.83
N LEU A 127 -12.58 8.09 7.97
CA LEU A 127 -12.67 9.55 8.08
C LEU A 127 -11.67 10.32 7.20
N HIS A 128 -10.56 9.69 6.81
CA HIS A 128 -9.51 10.31 5.98
C HIS A 128 -9.64 10.01 4.48
N ALA A 129 -10.66 9.27 4.04
CA ALA A 129 -10.86 8.87 2.64
C ALA A 129 -10.96 10.05 1.66
N HIS A 130 -11.27 11.25 2.16
CA HIS A 130 -11.39 12.48 1.36
C HIS A 130 -10.31 13.54 1.65
N GLY A 131 -9.42 13.27 2.61
CA GLY A 131 -8.36 14.19 3.01
C GLY A 131 -7.09 14.07 2.16
N VAL A 132 -6.10 14.93 2.47
CA VAL A 132 -4.74 14.77 1.95
C VAL A 132 -3.99 13.74 2.79
N VAL A 133 -3.41 12.75 2.11
CA VAL A 133 -2.54 11.72 2.66
C VAL A 133 -1.13 11.87 2.12
N TYR A 134 -0.17 11.34 2.86
CA TYR A 134 1.25 11.40 2.54
C TYR A 134 1.83 10.02 2.33
N THR A 135 2.65 9.83 1.30
CA THR A 135 3.35 8.57 1.02
C THR A 135 4.78 8.84 0.57
N ALA A 136 5.64 7.82 0.63
CA ALA A 136 7.00 7.89 0.11
C ALA A 136 7.02 8.11 -1.41
N THR A 137 8.12 8.68 -1.89
CA THR A 137 8.38 9.06 -3.30
C THR A 137 9.45 8.20 -3.97
N GLY A 138 9.97 7.18 -3.29
CA GLY A 138 11.12 6.39 -3.77
C GLY A 138 12.48 6.84 -3.24
N GLU A 139 12.54 8.02 -2.61
CA GLU A 139 13.75 8.60 -2.04
C GLU A 139 13.54 9.05 -0.59
N ALA A 140 14.65 9.27 0.12
CA ALA A 140 14.65 9.38 1.58
C ALA A 140 14.20 10.74 2.12
N SER A 141 14.24 11.79 1.31
CA SER A 141 14.14 13.18 1.77
C SER A 141 12.87 13.89 1.32
N THR A 142 11.93 13.18 0.71
CA THR A 142 10.69 13.76 0.22
C THR A 142 9.48 12.86 0.48
N ALA A 143 8.31 13.49 0.52
CA ALA A 143 7.01 12.83 0.60
C ALA A 143 6.07 13.40 -0.46
N LEU A 144 5.17 12.56 -0.95
CA LEU A 144 4.07 12.96 -1.83
C LEU A 144 2.84 13.24 -0.98
N GLY A 145 2.36 14.48 -0.97
CA GLY A 145 1.03 14.83 -0.47
C GLY A 145 0.02 14.84 -1.61
N ILE A 146 -1.08 14.09 -1.45
CA ILE A 146 -2.12 13.97 -2.48
C ILE A 146 -3.47 13.67 -1.83
N LYS A 147 -4.58 14.06 -2.47
CA LYS A 147 -5.91 13.66 -2.01
C LYS A 147 -6.03 12.13 -2.06
N ALA A 148 -6.54 11.53 -0.97
CA ALA A 148 -6.68 10.08 -0.84
C ALA A 148 -7.52 9.48 -1.99
N SER A 149 -8.68 10.08 -2.29
CA SER A 149 -9.53 9.65 -3.41
C SER A 149 -8.81 9.68 -4.76
N THR A 150 -7.98 10.70 -5.01
CA THR A 150 -7.17 10.80 -6.22
C THR A 150 -6.09 9.72 -6.24
N LEU A 151 -5.38 9.51 -5.14
CA LEU A 151 -4.38 8.44 -5.02
C LEU A 151 -5.00 7.08 -5.35
N TYR A 152 -6.14 6.75 -4.75
CA TYR A 152 -6.82 5.47 -4.96
C TYR A 152 -7.36 5.32 -6.38
N SER A 153 -7.80 6.42 -7.00
CA SER A 153 -8.24 6.39 -8.40
C SER A 153 -7.08 6.13 -9.37
N LEU A 154 -5.88 6.64 -9.05
CA LEU A 154 -4.69 6.46 -9.87
C LEU A 154 -4.08 5.06 -9.74
N CYS A 155 -3.95 4.53 -8.51
CA CYS A 155 -3.35 3.22 -8.29
C CYS A 155 -4.34 2.05 -8.31
N ARG A 156 -5.66 2.34 -8.33
CA ARG A 156 -6.78 1.38 -8.42
C ARG A 156 -6.60 0.16 -7.50
N PRO A 157 -6.35 0.37 -6.19
CA PRO A 157 -6.08 -0.73 -5.30
C PRO A 157 -7.38 -1.50 -5.01
N LYS A 158 -7.28 -2.81 -4.81
CA LYS A 158 -8.39 -3.67 -4.39
C LYS A 158 -8.60 -3.54 -2.86
N PRO A 159 -9.78 -3.11 -2.39
CA PRO A 159 -10.05 -3.01 -0.95
C PRO A 159 -10.14 -4.39 -0.28
N VAL A 160 -9.37 -4.59 0.78
CA VAL A 160 -9.30 -5.83 1.57
C VAL A 160 -9.19 -5.46 3.05
N ASP A 161 -9.74 -6.27 3.95
CA ASP A 161 -9.53 -6.09 5.39
C ASP A 161 -8.11 -6.55 5.77
N LEU A 162 -7.11 -5.70 5.55
CA LEU A 162 -5.70 -6.03 5.74
C LEU A 162 -5.30 -6.01 7.23
N LEU A 163 -5.98 -5.18 8.02
CA LEU A 163 -5.66 -4.93 9.43
C LEU A 163 -6.69 -5.51 10.40
N ALA A 164 -7.83 -6.02 9.91
CA ALA A 164 -8.78 -6.70 10.76
C ALA A 164 -8.15 -8.00 11.31
N PRO A 165 -8.31 -8.32 12.60
CA PRO A 165 -8.18 -9.70 13.04
C PRO A 165 -9.12 -10.53 12.17
N LEU A 166 -8.68 -11.71 11.70
CA LEU A 166 -9.58 -12.65 11.04
C LEU A 166 -10.78 -12.86 11.98
N SER A 167 -11.94 -12.30 11.64
CA SER A 167 -13.17 -12.71 12.31
C SER A 167 -13.29 -14.20 12.02
N ALA A 168 -13.31 -15.02 13.07
CA ALA A 168 -13.52 -16.45 12.95
C ALA A 168 -14.67 -16.67 11.98
N ALA A 169 -14.40 -17.43 10.92
CA ALA A 169 -15.36 -17.76 9.89
C ALA A 169 -16.74 -18.00 10.51
N SER A 170 -17.76 -17.31 10.01
CA SER A 170 -19.15 -17.61 10.31
C SER A 170 -19.35 -19.12 10.18
N ALA A 171 -19.51 -19.80 11.31
CA ALA A 171 -19.85 -21.21 11.33
C ALA A 171 -21.21 -21.36 10.62
N PRO A 172 -21.34 -22.22 9.59
CA PRO A 172 -22.62 -22.50 9.01
C PRO A 172 -23.39 -23.44 9.94
N GLY A 173 -24.64 -23.07 10.24
CA GLY A 173 -25.69 -24.01 10.61
C GLY A 173 -25.71 -24.48 12.07
N ARG A 174 -26.70 -23.99 12.82
CA ARG A 174 -27.56 -24.84 13.64
C ARG A 174 -28.99 -24.37 13.51
N ASP A 175 -29.64 -24.86 12.46
CA ASP A 175 -31.08 -25.11 12.51
C ASP A 175 -31.30 -26.14 13.61
N HIS A 176 -31.90 -25.72 14.72
CA HIS A 176 -32.59 -26.64 15.61
C HIS A 176 -34.06 -26.22 15.69
N VAL A 177 -34.83 -26.89 14.84
CA VAL A 177 -36.23 -27.25 15.07
C VAL A 177 -36.30 -28.09 16.34
N THR A 178 -37.13 -27.68 17.31
CA THR A 178 -38.04 -28.46 18.20
C THR A 178 -38.45 -27.50 19.33
N THR A 179 -39.69 -27.33 19.78
CA THR A 179 -40.97 -28.04 19.64
C THR A 179 -42.09 -27.00 19.81
#